data_AF-A0A942C9T4-F1
#
_entry.id   AF-A0A942C9T4-F1
#
_cell.length_a   1.000
_cell.length_b   1.000
_cell.length_c   1.000
_cell.angle_alpha   90.00
_cell.angle_beta   90.00
_cell.angle_gamma   90.00
#
_symmetry.space_group_name_H-M   'P 1'
#
loop_
_entity.id
_entity.type
_entity.pdbx_description
1 polymer ?
#
loop_
_entity_poly.entity_id
_entity_poly.type
_entity_poly.pdbx_seq_one_letter_code
_entity_poly.pdbx_strand_id
1 'polypeptide(L)'
;MPYTFDPAICEACPFGYCFEDRRNNPVSGRKTKFRVLQRNAISCTFQSIVPGSLRDASTSLTFDDYLRQFALNVKQAGHKFLGEVFTLAGSALAKVEGDVLEILEGSLLWNAAVTWNRFMASGSWESQVLRCPEHLKPDSLQQIAIVKLPRGYDATQLFSREARLQISELEQRLSQNGQHLKLSAPDFVGVRIPSTTVEAVFSTPIENLHTANVATLEQAYRILEGRISAGDLLFALAVKRTMRSDRLYQPLYEANVLKFLVQGILKQPGFRFYAHAVSIEGADVQGHYHAPSIFSLMTGEAPHRAIDRLFVTNIPSELGQAILNELPALT
;
A
#
# COMPACT_ATOMS: atom_id res chain seq x y z
N MET A 1 18.29 -11.58 10.69
CA MET A 1 17.53 -12.68 11.30
C MET A 1 16.64 -13.23 10.18
N PRO A 2 17.11 -14.19 9.36
CA PRO A 2 16.47 -14.54 8.09
C PRO A 2 14.99 -14.91 8.23
N TYR A 3 14.29 -15.03 7.10
CA TYR A 3 12.89 -15.44 7.06
C TYR A 3 12.63 -16.64 7.98
N THR A 4 13.44 -17.70 7.84
CA THR A 4 13.58 -18.74 8.87
C THR A 4 14.54 -18.25 9.95
N PHE A 5 14.09 -18.24 11.20
CA PHE A 5 14.91 -17.80 12.32
C PHE A 5 16.23 -18.56 12.43
N ASP A 6 17.32 -17.81 12.61
CA ASP A 6 18.65 -18.34 12.90
C ASP A 6 19.23 -17.55 14.10
N PRO A 7 19.54 -18.21 15.24
CA PRO A 7 20.05 -17.54 16.42
C PRO A 7 21.43 -16.90 16.21
N ALA A 8 22.30 -17.48 15.36
CA ALA A 8 23.62 -16.94 15.10
C ALA A 8 23.52 -15.63 14.29
N ILE A 9 22.62 -15.60 13.29
CA ILE A 9 22.37 -14.39 12.49
C ILE A 9 21.56 -13.35 13.29
N CYS A 10 20.75 -13.78 14.26
CA CYS A 10 20.02 -12.88 15.15
C CYS A 10 20.96 -11.99 15.96
N GLU A 11 22.01 -12.58 16.55
CA GLU A 11 23.03 -11.86 17.33
C GLU A 11 23.81 -10.86 16.48
N ALA A 12 24.04 -11.18 15.21
CA ALA A 12 24.76 -10.35 14.25
C ALA A 12 23.86 -9.56 13.29
N CYS A 13 22.56 -9.36 13.58
CA CYS A 13 21.68 -8.70 12.61
C CYS A 13 22.18 -7.27 12.32
N PRO A 14 22.51 -6.93 11.06
CA PRO A 14 23.09 -5.62 10.73
C PRO A 14 22.13 -4.45 10.92
N PHE A 15 20.84 -4.74 11.11
CA PHE A 15 19.78 -3.76 11.35
C PHE A 15 19.53 -3.51 12.85
N GLY A 16 20.30 -4.18 13.73
CA GLY A 16 20.15 -4.08 15.18
C GLY A 16 19.03 -4.94 15.76
N TYR A 17 18.65 -4.67 17.01
CA TYR A 17 17.62 -5.43 17.71
C TYR A 17 16.23 -5.22 17.11
N CYS A 18 15.42 -6.27 17.13
CA CYS A 18 14.02 -6.25 16.67
C CYS A 18 13.03 -5.77 17.74
N PHE A 19 13.51 -5.53 18.95
CA PHE A 19 12.74 -5.04 20.08
C PHE A 19 13.59 -4.10 20.93
N GLU A 20 12.93 -3.37 21.81
CA GLU A 20 13.53 -2.48 22.78
C GLU A 20 12.95 -2.80 24.16
N ASP A 21 13.82 -2.88 25.17
CA ASP A 21 13.43 -3.00 26.57
C ASP A 21 13.04 -1.64 27.14
N ARG A 22 11.77 -1.52 27.55
CA ARG A 22 11.17 -0.31 28.12
C ARG A 22 10.96 -0.41 29.63
N ARG A 23 11.40 -1.49 30.29
CA ARG A 23 11.22 -1.68 31.75
C ARG A 23 11.87 -0.57 32.56
N ASN A 24 13.05 -0.10 32.14
CA ASN A 24 13.80 0.98 32.79
C ASN A 24 13.49 2.37 32.20
N ASN A 25 12.67 2.45 31.16
CA ASN A 25 12.24 3.71 30.53
C ASN A 25 10.77 3.60 30.07
N PRO A 26 9.82 3.51 31.02
CA PRO A 26 8.42 3.29 30.68
C PRO A 26 7.82 4.49 29.95
N VAL A 27 6.80 4.24 29.13
CA VAL A 27 6.02 5.30 28.47
C VAL A 27 4.88 5.70 29.40
N SER A 28 4.76 7.00 29.69
CA SER A 28 3.69 7.52 30.55
C SER A 28 2.31 7.02 30.09
N GLY A 29 1.51 6.54 31.04
CA GLY A 29 0.18 5.98 30.78
C GLY A 29 0.16 4.60 30.09
N ARG A 30 1.30 3.93 29.91
CA ARG A 30 1.38 2.58 29.29
C ARG A 30 2.15 1.59 30.16
N LYS A 31 1.70 0.34 30.17
CA LYS A 31 2.36 -0.79 30.86
C LYS A 31 3.29 -1.60 29.94
N THR A 32 3.76 -1.00 28.85
CA THR A 32 4.58 -1.68 27.83
C THR A 32 5.97 -1.98 28.38
N LYS A 33 6.31 -3.26 28.53
CA LYS A 33 7.65 -3.71 28.95
C LYS A 33 8.63 -3.81 27.78
N PHE A 34 8.16 -4.28 26.63
CA PHE A 34 8.96 -4.43 25.42
C PHE A 34 8.22 -3.81 24.24
N ARG A 35 8.94 -3.09 23.40
CA ARG A 35 8.43 -2.47 22.17
C ARG A 35 9.05 -3.18 20.99
N VAL A 36 8.25 -3.54 19.98
CA VAL A 36 8.78 -4.05 18.71
C VAL A 36 9.38 -2.89 17.92
N LEU A 37 10.63 -3.02 17.50
CA LEU A 37 11.29 -2.10 16.58
C LEU A 37 10.96 -2.55 15.15
N GLN A 38 9.77 -2.15 14.68
CA GLN A 38 9.16 -2.66 13.45
C GLN A 38 10.10 -2.66 12.24
N ARG A 39 10.76 -1.53 11.93
CA ARG A 39 11.67 -1.45 10.78
C ARG A 39 12.81 -2.47 10.88
N ASN A 40 13.45 -2.58 12.05
CA ASN A 40 14.52 -3.55 12.25
C ASN A 40 14.01 -4.98 12.12
N ALA A 41 12.82 -5.27 12.67
CA ALA A 41 12.20 -6.58 12.60
C ALA A 41 11.84 -6.98 11.15
N ILE A 42 11.31 -6.04 10.36
CA ILE A 42 11.03 -6.22 8.92
C ILE A 42 12.35 -6.47 8.19
N SER A 43 13.34 -5.58 8.35
CA SER A 43 14.64 -5.67 7.69
C SER A 43 15.37 -6.95 8.02
N CYS A 44 15.34 -7.40 9.27
CA CYS A 44 15.94 -8.67 9.66
C CYS A 44 15.19 -9.84 9.00
N THR A 45 13.86 -9.93 9.16
CA THR A 45 13.03 -11.06 8.69
C THR A 45 13.03 -11.21 7.17
N PHE A 46 12.86 -10.11 6.44
CA PHE A 46 12.70 -10.09 5.00
C PHE A 46 13.98 -9.59 4.31
N GLN A 47 15.14 -9.91 4.89
CA GLN A 47 16.45 -9.42 4.45
C GLN A 47 16.84 -9.86 3.03
N SER A 48 16.29 -10.97 2.55
CA SER A 48 16.65 -11.55 1.26
C SER A 48 15.47 -11.80 0.34
N ILE A 49 14.25 -11.41 0.77
CA ILE A 49 13.01 -11.75 0.06
C ILE A 49 12.03 -10.58 0.06
N VAL A 50 11.24 -10.50 -1.01
CA VAL A 50 9.96 -9.80 -1.04
C VAL A 50 8.87 -10.84 -1.32
N PRO A 51 7.81 -10.96 -0.49
CA PRO A 51 6.71 -11.87 -0.76
C PRO A 51 6.09 -11.68 -2.14
N GLY A 52 5.81 -12.78 -2.86
CA GLY A 52 5.27 -12.76 -4.21
C GLY A 52 6.25 -12.26 -5.29
N SER A 53 7.56 -12.26 -5.02
CA SER A 53 8.60 -11.87 -5.99
C SER A 53 9.43 -13.07 -6.46
N LEU A 54 10.33 -12.85 -7.42
CA LEU A 54 11.22 -13.90 -7.94
C LEU A 54 12.11 -14.55 -6.87
N ARG A 55 12.46 -13.79 -5.81
CA ARG A 55 13.31 -14.29 -4.70
C ARG A 55 12.51 -15.00 -3.61
N ASP A 56 11.21 -15.06 -3.76
CA ASP A 56 10.33 -15.78 -2.85
C ASP A 56 10.36 -17.28 -3.18
N ALA A 57 10.76 -18.10 -2.21
CA ALA A 57 10.90 -19.53 -2.41
C ALA A 57 9.56 -20.24 -2.67
N SER A 58 8.44 -19.62 -2.29
CA SER A 58 7.11 -20.20 -2.43
C SER A 58 6.06 -19.13 -2.71
N THR A 59 5.61 -19.04 -3.95
CA THR A 59 4.59 -18.07 -4.40
C THR A 59 3.17 -18.37 -3.90
N SER A 60 2.97 -19.50 -3.21
CA SER A 60 1.70 -19.95 -2.62
C SER A 60 1.52 -19.57 -1.14
N LEU A 61 2.55 -19.03 -0.49
CA LEU A 61 2.42 -18.60 0.90
C LEU A 61 1.47 -17.40 1.01
N THR A 62 0.70 -17.39 2.09
CA THR A 62 -0.26 -16.32 2.34
C THR A 62 0.37 -15.15 3.09
N PHE A 63 -0.25 -13.97 3.04
CA PHE A 63 0.11 -12.83 3.89
C PHE A 63 0.14 -13.22 5.38
N ASP A 64 -0.79 -14.05 5.84
CA ASP A 64 -0.81 -14.52 7.22
C ASP A 64 0.38 -15.43 7.56
N ASP A 65 0.91 -16.21 6.61
CA ASP A 65 2.13 -17.00 6.83
C ASP A 65 3.35 -16.09 7.00
N TYR A 66 3.50 -15.06 6.17
CA TYR A 66 4.59 -14.06 6.32
C TYR A 66 4.47 -13.26 7.62
N LEU A 67 3.26 -12.83 8.00
CA LEU A 67 3.02 -12.11 9.25
C LEU A 67 3.29 -13.02 10.47
N ARG A 68 2.86 -14.29 10.41
CA ARG A 68 3.16 -15.27 11.45
C ARG A 68 4.66 -15.49 11.58
N GLN A 69 5.39 -15.63 10.48
CA GLN A 69 6.83 -15.79 10.51
C GLN A 69 7.54 -14.56 11.10
N PHE A 70 7.12 -13.35 10.70
CA PHE A 70 7.60 -12.10 11.31
C PHE A 70 7.38 -12.08 12.83
N ALA A 71 6.17 -12.41 13.29
CA ALA A 71 5.83 -12.47 14.70
C ALA A 71 6.66 -13.51 15.47
N LEU A 72 6.87 -14.69 14.88
CA LEU A 72 7.71 -15.75 15.43
C LEU A 72 9.16 -15.29 15.56
N ASN A 73 9.73 -14.68 14.53
CA ASN A 73 11.10 -14.15 14.55
C ASN A 73 11.29 -13.11 15.67
N VAL A 74 10.35 -12.18 15.83
CA VAL A 74 10.41 -11.18 16.91
C VAL A 74 10.38 -11.85 18.30
N LYS A 75 9.51 -12.85 18.50
CA LYS A 75 9.41 -13.59 19.77
C LYS A 75 10.69 -14.39 20.05
N GLN A 76 11.19 -15.11 19.06
CA GLN A 76 12.40 -15.92 19.20
C GLN A 76 13.63 -15.04 19.45
N ALA A 77 13.76 -13.89 18.80
CA ALA A 77 14.80 -12.91 19.11
C ALA A 77 14.70 -12.43 20.56
N GLY A 78 13.50 -12.07 21.01
CA GLY A 78 13.27 -11.67 22.39
C GLY A 78 13.67 -12.75 23.42
N HIS A 79 13.21 -13.99 23.22
CA HIS A 79 13.58 -15.12 24.08
C HIS A 79 15.07 -15.41 24.05
N LYS A 80 15.72 -15.28 22.89
CA LYS A 80 17.17 -15.50 22.75
C LYS A 80 17.99 -14.54 23.63
N PHE A 81 17.62 -13.27 23.72
CA PHE A 81 18.37 -12.29 24.52
C PHE A 81 17.90 -12.14 25.97
N LEU A 82 16.63 -12.42 26.26
CA LEU A 82 16.01 -12.10 27.55
C LEU A 82 15.29 -13.28 28.21
N GLY A 83 15.30 -14.47 27.59
CA GLY A 83 14.63 -15.67 28.06
C GLY A 83 13.12 -15.48 28.25
N GLU A 84 12.56 -16.22 29.20
CA GLU A 84 11.14 -16.21 29.57
C GLU A 84 10.63 -14.85 30.08
N VAL A 85 11.53 -13.91 30.39
CA VAL A 85 11.15 -12.57 30.85
C VAL A 85 10.57 -11.73 29.71
N PHE A 86 10.89 -12.07 28.45
CA PHE A 86 10.39 -11.36 27.28
C PHE A 86 8.93 -11.71 27.01
N THR A 87 8.06 -10.72 27.16
CA THR A 87 6.61 -10.87 26.94
C THR A 87 6.06 -9.70 26.13
N LEU A 88 5.45 -10.01 24.98
CA LEU A 88 4.77 -9.02 24.14
C LEU A 88 3.26 -9.17 24.27
N ALA A 89 2.58 -8.05 24.52
CA ALA A 89 1.13 -8.02 24.49
C ALA A 89 0.62 -8.28 23.06
N GLY A 90 -0.38 -9.15 22.91
CA GLY A 90 -0.95 -9.49 21.60
C GLY A 90 -1.45 -8.26 20.82
N SER A 91 -2.01 -7.27 21.50
CA SER A 91 -2.46 -6.01 20.88
C SER A 91 -1.33 -5.15 20.32
N ALA A 92 -0.14 -5.19 20.94
CA ALA A 92 1.03 -4.47 20.43
C ALA A 92 1.54 -5.12 19.14
N LEU A 93 1.56 -6.46 19.09
CA LEU A 93 1.95 -7.22 17.92
C LEU A 93 0.93 -7.04 16.78
N ALA A 94 -0.38 -7.14 17.06
CA ALA A 94 -1.43 -6.99 16.06
C ALA A 94 -1.41 -5.62 15.36
N LYS A 95 -1.07 -4.55 16.09
CA LYS A 95 -0.87 -3.23 15.48
C LYS A 95 0.31 -3.24 14.52
N VAL A 96 1.44 -3.79 14.93
CA VAL A 96 2.65 -3.86 14.09
C VAL A 96 2.43 -4.75 12.88
N GLU A 97 1.71 -5.86 13.00
CA GLU A 97 1.36 -6.73 11.88
C GLU A 97 0.53 -6.00 10.81
N GLY A 98 -0.37 -5.08 11.20
CA GLY A 98 -1.09 -4.23 10.26
C GLY A 98 -0.13 -3.35 9.45
N ASP A 99 0.79 -2.67 10.13
CA ASP A 99 1.78 -1.81 9.47
C ASP A 99 2.79 -2.63 8.63
N VAL A 100 3.10 -3.86 9.04
CA VAL A 100 3.94 -4.80 8.26
C VAL A 100 3.22 -5.23 6.99
N LEU A 101 1.93 -5.58 7.07
CA LEU A 101 1.12 -5.95 5.90
C LEU A 101 1.17 -4.86 4.82
N GLU A 102 0.96 -3.60 5.22
CA GLU A 102 1.05 -2.46 4.29
C GLU A 102 2.44 -2.39 3.60
N ILE A 103 3.53 -2.72 4.30
CA ILE A 103 4.87 -2.75 3.69
C ILE A 103 5.02 -3.93 2.74
N LEU A 104 4.52 -5.11 3.09
CA LEU A 104 4.57 -6.30 2.23
C LEU A 104 3.82 -6.04 0.92
N GLU A 105 2.59 -5.53 1.00
CA GLU A 105 1.81 -5.19 -0.18
C GLU A 105 2.43 -4.05 -0.98
N GLY A 106 2.94 -3.01 -0.32
CA GLY A 106 3.63 -1.93 -1.01
C GLY A 106 4.83 -2.42 -1.82
N SER A 107 5.62 -3.34 -1.27
CA SER A 107 6.76 -3.94 -1.97
C SER A 107 6.35 -4.83 -3.15
N LEU A 108 5.27 -5.60 -2.98
CA LEU A 108 4.68 -6.40 -4.05
C LEU A 108 4.17 -5.51 -5.18
N LEU A 109 3.35 -4.51 -4.87
CA LEU A 109 2.74 -3.60 -5.84
C LEU A 109 3.81 -2.77 -6.57
N TRP A 110 4.87 -2.38 -5.86
CA TRP A 110 6.06 -1.77 -6.47
C TRP A 110 6.68 -2.70 -7.53
N ASN A 111 6.94 -3.96 -7.17
CA ASN A 111 7.56 -4.92 -8.09
C ASN A 111 6.63 -5.29 -9.27
N ALA A 112 5.31 -5.28 -9.06
CA ALA A 112 4.34 -5.41 -10.14
C ALA A 112 4.42 -4.21 -11.10
N ALA A 113 4.46 -2.97 -10.58
CA ALA A 113 4.64 -1.77 -11.38
C ALA A 113 5.98 -1.75 -12.14
N VAL A 114 7.07 -2.20 -11.51
CA VAL A 114 8.38 -2.34 -12.18
C VAL A 114 8.29 -3.33 -13.33
N THR A 115 7.63 -4.48 -13.13
CA THR A 115 7.42 -5.48 -14.20
C THR A 115 6.65 -4.88 -15.37
N TRP A 116 5.56 -4.16 -15.07
CA TRP A 116 4.80 -3.42 -16.07
C TRP A 116 5.66 -2.40 -16.82
N ASN A 117 6.42 -1.57 -16.10
CA ASN A 117 7.24 -0.52 -16.68
C ASN A 117 8.33 -1.06 -17.61
N ARG A 118 8.94 -2.20 -17.25
CA ARG A 118 9.92 -2.88 -18.09
C ARG A 118 9.29 -3.42 -19.37
N PHE A 119 8.10 -4.02 -19.27
CA PHE A 119 7.35 -4.44 -20.46
C PHE A 119 6.97 -3.24 -21.34
N MET A 120 6.44 -2.17 -20.75
CA MET A 120 6.06 -0.96 -21.49
C MET A 120 7.26 -0.28 -22.19
N ALA A 121 8.45 -0.36 -21.62
CA ALA A 121 9.67 0.18 -22.23
C ALA A 121 10.30 -0.74 -23.28
N SER A 122 10.28 -2.05 -23.08
CA SER A 122 11.07 -3.01 -23.89
C SER A 122 10.25 -3.90 -24.82
N GLY A 123 8.95 -4.04 -24.57
CA GLY A 123 8.09 -5.05 -25.19
C GLY A 123 8.28 -6.48 -24.69
N SER A 124 9.20 -6.72 -23.74
CA SER A 124 9.48 -8.05 -23.19
C SER A 124 8.93 -8.19 -21.77
N TRP A 125 8.20 -9.28 -21.52
CA TRP A 125 7.72 -9.62 -20.18
C TRP A 125 8.68 -10.60 -19.50
N GLU A 126 9.43 -10.11 -18.51
CA GLU A 126 10.51 -10.87 -17.86
C GLU A 126 10.11 -11.54 -16.54
N SER A 127 8.91 -11.29 -16.02
CA SER A 127 8.49 -11.87 -14.75
C SER A 127 8.13 -13.34 -14.89
N GLN A 128 8.69 -14.15 -13.98
CA GLN A 128 8.36 -15.58 -13.84
C GLN A 128 7.23 -15.82 -12.84
N VAL A 129 6.85 -14.80 -12.06
CA VAL A 129 5.84 -14.89 -11.00
C VAL A 129 4.50 -14.29 -11.45
N LEU A 130 4.57 -13.19 -12.19
CA LEU A 130 3.41 -12.48 -12.71
C LEU A 130 3.29 -12.77 -14.21
N ARG A 131 2.06 -12.80 -14.71
CA ARG A 131 1.72 -13.02 -16.11
C ARG A 131 1.44 -11.68 -16.78
N CYS A 132 1.88 -11.56 -18.04
CA CYS A 132 1.55 -10.41 -18.88
C CYS A 132 0.01 -10.39 -19.09
N PRO A 133 -0.68 -9.28 -18.79
CA PRO A 133 -2.09 -9.15 -19.13
C PRO A 133 -2.34 -9.33 -20.64
N GLU A 134 -3.50 -9.89 -20.98
CA GLU A 134 -3.84 -10.21 -22.36
C GLU A 134 -3.98 -8.96 -23.24
N HIS A 135 -3.63 -9.10 -24.52
CA HIS A 135 -3.79 -8.07 -25.55
C HIS A 135 -3.04 -6.74 -25.34
N LEU A 136 -2.07 -6.71 -24.43
CA LEU A 136 -1.24 -5.54 -24.22
C LEU A 136 -0.29 -5.24 -25.39
N LYS A 137 -0.14 -3.96 -25.69
CA LYS A 137 0.88 -3.43 -26.59
C LYS A 137 1.82 -2.53 -25.78
N PRO A 138 3.14 -2.68 -25.90
CA PRO A 138 4.08 -1.85 -25.16
C PRO A 138 4.01 -0.40 -25.65
N ASP A 139 3.90 0.53 -24.71
CA ASP A 139 4.02 1.97 -24.93
C ASP A 139 4.75 2.59 -23.73
N SER A 140 5.90 3.22 -23.97
CA SER A 140 6.70 3.85 -22.92
C SER A 140 5.98 5.00 -22.21
N LEU A 141 4.93 5.57 -22.82
CA LEU A 141 4.07 6.58 -22.19
C LEU A 141 3.05 5.99 -21.21
N GLN A 142 2.91 4.67 -21.15
CA GLN A 142 2.01 3.96 -20.24
C GLN A 142 2.71 3.44 -18.99
N GLN A 143 3.95 3.87 -18.71
CA GLN A 143 4.63 3.54 -17.45
C GLN A 143 3.90 4.17 -16.25
N ILE A 144 3.92 3.46 -15.12
CA ILE A 144 3.19 3.83 -13.90
C ILE A 144 4.07 3.75 -12.65
N ALA A 145 3.67 4.47 -11.60
CA ALA A 145 4.17 4.29 -10.26
C ALA A 145 3.00 3.90 -9.34
N ILE A 146 3.20 2.85 -8.53
CA ILE A 146 2.30 2.53 -7.42
C ILE A 146 3.05 2.87 -6.13
N VAL A 147 2.57 3.89 -5.41
CA VAL A 147 3.26 4.42 -4.23
C VAL A 147 2.40 4.32 -2.98
N LYS A 148 3.07 4.00 -1.87
CA LYS A 148 2.47 4.04 -0.53
C LYS A 148 2.36 5.49 -0.07
N LEU A 149 1.20 5.86 0.47
CA LEU A 149 1.03 7.16 1.12
C LEU A 149 1.23 7.05 2.65
N PRO A 150 1.81 8.08 3.30
CA PRO A 150 1.92 8.09 4.74
C PRO A 150 0.57 8.32 5.41
N ARG A 151 0.44 7.90 6.67
CA ARG A 151 -0.76 8.12 7.46
C ARG A 151 -1.03 9.62 7.61
N GLY A 152 -2.29 10.02 7.35
CA GLY A 152 -2.71 11.42 7.44
C GLY A 152 -2.16 12.31 6.32
N TYR A 153 -1.59 11.72 5.27
CA TYR A 153 -1.19 12.46 4.08
C TYR A 153 -2.41 13.07 3.38
N ASP A 154 -2.18 14.20 2.72
CA ASP A 154 -3.15 14.80 1.83
C ASP A 154 -2.77 14.43 0.40
N ALA A 155 -3.53 13.51 -0.20
CA ALA A 155 -3.24 13.00 -1.54
C ALA A 155 -3.32 14.10 -2.61
N THR A 156 -3.95 15.25 -2.33
CA THR A 156 -3.97 16.37 -3.28
C THR A 156 -2.60 17.00 -3.49
N GLN A 157 -1.65 16.77 -2.58
CA GLN A 157 -0.27 17.26 -2.71
C GLN A 157 0.49 16.60 -3.87
N LEU A 158 0.05 15.45 -4.36
CA LEU A 158 0.61 14.81 -5.56
C LEU A 158 0.32 15.63 -6.82
N PHE A 159 -0.82 16.32 -6.84
CA PHE A 159 -1.27 17.02 -8.04
C PHE A 159 -0.41 18.23 -8.38
N SER A 160 -0.30 18.49 -9.68
CA SER A 160 0.27 19.72 -10.21
C SER A 160 -0.40 20.96 -9.63
N ARG A 161 0.31 22.09 -9.67
CA ARG A 161 -0.22 23.37 -9.17
C ARG A 161 -1.57 23.72 -9.78
N GLU A 162 -1.76 23.47 -11.08
CA GLU A 162 -3.01 23.77 -11.79
C GLU A 162 -4.20 23.00 -11.20
N ALA A 163 -4.06 21.68 -11.04
CA ALA A 163 -5.12 20.86 -10.44
C ALA A 163 -5.37 21.22 -8.98
N ARG A 164 -4.31 21.53 -8.21
CA ARG A 164 -4.45 21.97 -6.81
C ARG A 164 -5.17 23.30 -6.68
N LEU A 165 -5.03 24.23 -7.62
CA LEU A 165 -5.77 25.49 -7.59
C LEU A 165 -7.28 25.26 -7.70
N GLN A 166 -7.71 24.38 -8.61
CA GLN A 166 -9.14 24.05 -8.75
C GLN A 166 -9.73 23.43 -7.48
N ILE A 167 -8.97 22.55 -6.81
CA ILE A 167 -9.38 21.97 -5.52
C ILE A 167 -9.42 23.06 -4.44
N SER A 168 -8.40 23.91 -4.36
CA SER A 168 -8.32 24.99 -3.37
C SER A 168 -9.46 26.00 -3.53
N GLU A 169 -9.92 26.28 -4.75
CA GLU A 169 -11.07 27.16 -5.01
C GLU A 169 -12.38 26.54 -4.51
N LEU A 170 -12.55 25.22 -4.60
CA LEU A 170 -13.67 24.53 -3.95
C LEU A 170 -13.57 24.65 -2.42
N GLU A 171 -12.42 24.34 -1.84
CA GLU A 171 -12.22 24.38 -0.39
C GLU A 171 -12.45 25.77 0.20
N GLN A 172 -12.02 26.82 -0.51
CA GLN A 172 -12.27 28.19 -0.11
C GLN A 172 -13.77 28.52 -0.10
N ARG A 173 -14.52 28.10 -1.13
CA ARG A 173 -15.98 28.28 -1.19
C ARG A 173 -16.72 27.53 -0.08
N LEU A 174 -16.27 26.32 0.25
CA LEU A 174 -16.82 25.55 1.37
C LEU A 174 -16.54 26.26 2.70
N SER A 175 -15.30 26.72 2.89
CA SER A 175 -14.87 27.41 4.11
C SER A 175 -15.64 28.71 4.37
N GLN A 176 -15.96 29.47 3.32
CA GLN A 176 -16.83 30.66 3.42
C GLN A 176 -18.23 30.35 3.97
N ASN A 177 -18.68 29.10 3.88
CA ASN A 177 -19.95 28.62 4.42
C ASN A 177 -19.77 27.78 5.71
N GLY A 178 -18.60 27.81 6.35
CA GLY A 178 -18.30 27.03 7.55
C GLY A 178 -18.20 25.52 7.29
N GLN A 179 -17.98 25.10 6.04
CA GLN A 179 -17.90 23.71 5.62
C GLN A 179 -16.47 23.33 5.26
N HIS A 180 -16.12 22.05 5.46
CA HIS A 180 -14.82 21.52 5.08
C HIS A 180 -14.99 20.13 4.46
N LEU A 181 -14.28 19.88 3.36
CA LEU A 181 -14.16 18.55 2.78
C LEU A 181 -12.81 17.98 3.19
N LYS A 182 -12.77 17.18 4.27
CA LYS A 182 -11.54 16.54 4.70
C LYS A 182 -11.27 15.29 3.87
N LEU A 183 -10.10 15.26 3.24
CA LEU A 183 -9.56 14.10 2.56
C LEU A 183 -8.69 13.30 3.53
N SER A 184 -8.93 11.98 3.63
CA SER A 184 -7.90 11.06 4.10
C SER A 184 -7.18 10.47 2.89
N ALA A 185 -5.89 10.16 3.07
CA ALA A 185 -5.13 9.47 2.04
C ALA A 185 -5.51 7.98 2.00
N PRO A 186 -5.76 7.43 0.80
CA PRO A 186 -5.78 5.97 0.61
C PRO A 186 -4.40 5.39 0.93
N ASP A 187 -4.33 4.09 1.18
CA ASP A 187 -3.07 3.44 1.55
C ASP A 187 -2.06 3.47 0.39
N PHE A 188 -2.55 3.32 -0.85
CA PHE A 188 -1.76 3.43 -2.09
C PHE A 188 -2.46 4.23 -3.18
N VAL A 189 -1.67 4.78 -4.08
CA VAL A 189 -2.14 5.34 -5.36
C VAL A 189 -1.31 4.81 -6.52
N GLY A 190 -1.98 4.57 -7.64
CA GLY A 190 -1.35 4.31 -8.93
C GLY A 190 -1.44 5.55 -9.81
N VAL A 191 -0.30 6.00 -10.32
CA VAL A 191 -0.20 7.17 -11.19
C VAL A 191 0.55 6.83 -12.47
N ARG A 192 0.25 7.53 -13.56
CA ARG A 192 1.10 7.54 -14.75
C ARG A 192 2.38 8.30 -14.45
N ILE A 193 3.53 7.76 -14.86
CA ILE A 193 4.81 8.44 -14.69
C ILE A 193 4.88 9.58 -15.72
N PRO A 194 5.09 10.85 -15.30
CA PRO A 194 5.25 11.96 -16.23
C PRO A 194 6.43 11.71 -17.19
N SER A 195 6.16 11.82 -18.50
CA SER A 195 7.11 11.46 -19.58
C SER A 195 8.44 12.22 -19.55
N THR A 196 8.50 13.36 -18.87
CA THR A 196 9.69 14.21 -18.76
C THR A 196 10.64 13.81 -17.65
N THR A 197 10.30 12.82 -16.81
CA THR A 197 11.17 12.36 -15.73
C THR A 197 10.85 10.91 -15.36
N VAL A 198 11.22 9.96 -16.21
CA VAL A 198 11.26 8.54 -15.79
C VAL A 198 12.41 8.41 -14.81
N GLU A 199 12.13 8.64 -13.53
CA GLU A 199 13.11 8.40 -12.49
C GLU A 199 13.39 6.90 -12.48
N ALA A 200 14.65 6.53 -12.71
CA ALA A 200 15.13 5.14 -12.75
C ALA A 200 14.68 4.31 -11.52
N VAL A 201 14.32 4.99 -10.43
CA VAL A 201 13.73 4.41 -9.24
C VAL A 201 12.50 3.53 -9.56
N PHE A 202 11.54 3.99 -10.37
CA PHE A 202 10.29 3.25 -10.66
C PHE A 202 10.45 2.10 -11.65
N SER A 203 11.66 1.92 -12.19
CA SER A 203 12.03 0.79 -13.06
C SER A 203 12.96 -0.22 -12.35
N THR A 204 13.28 0.06 -11.08
CA THR A 204 14.20 -0.75 -10.27
C THR A 204 13.41 -1.55 -9.24
N PRO A 205 13.47 -2.91 -9.28
CA PRO A 205 12.74 -3.75 -8.36
C PRO A 205 13.33 -3.66 -6.96
N ILE A 206 12.49 -3.88 -5.96
CA ILE A 206 12.91 -4.06 -4.58
C ILE A 206 13.09 -5.56 -4.35
N GLU A 207 14.32 -5.97 -4.07
CA GLU A 207 14.68 -7.39 -3.96
C GLU A 207 14.58 -7.93 -2.52
N ASN A 208 14.45 -7.04 -1.53
CA ASN A 208 14.33 -7.35 -0.11
C ASN A 208 13.76 -6.14 0.66
N LEU A 209 13.37 -6.33 1.91
CA LEU A 209 12.85 -5.25 2.75
C LEU A 209 13.87 -4.72 3.77
N HIS A 210 15.13 -4.55 3.35
CA HIS A 210 16.10 -3.81 4.15
C HIS A 210 15.68 -2.36 4.36
N THR A 211 16.30 -1.72 5.36
CA THR A 211 15.96 -0.35 5.78
C THR A 211 15.96 0.67 4.64
N ALA A 212 16.91 0.55 3.70
CA ALA A 212 16.97 1.43 2.52
C ALA A 212 15.76 1.22 1.59
N ASN A 213 15.40 -0.02 1.28
CA ASN A 213 14.28 -0.34 0.41
C ASN A 213 12.92 -0.03 1.05
N VAL A 214 12.78 -0.25 2.37
CA VAL A 214 11.60 0.20 3.12
C VAL A 214 11.49 1.71 3.08
N ALA A 215 12.60 2.44 3.26
CA ALA A 215 12.61 3.89 3.13
C ALA A 215 12.23 4.35 1.71
N THR A 216 12.69 3.66 0.65
CA THR A 216 12.26 3.91 -0.73
C THR A 216 10.74 3.78 -0.85
N LEU A 217 10.15 2.69 -0.38
CA LEU A 217 8.69 2.48 -0.43
C LEU A 217 7.92 3.56 0.33
N GLU A 218 8.39 3.93 1.51
CA GLU A 218 7.74 4.92 2.36
C GLU A 218 7.92 6.36 1.86
N GLN A 219 8.91 6.65 1.01
CA GLN A 219 9.25 8.02 0.58
C GLN A 219 9.01 8.27 -0.92
N ALA A 220 8.74 7.23 -1.72
CA ALA A 220 8.57 7.35 -3.16
C ALA A 220 7.48 8.36 -3.56
N TYR A 221 6.44 8.56 -2.73
CA TYR A 221 5.41 9.58 -3.00
C TYR A 221 5.98 11.00 -3.13
N ARG A 222 7.08 11.33 -2.42
CA ARG A 222 7.70 12.67 -2.44
C ARG A 222 8.27 13.03 -3.79
N ILE A 223 8.67 12.03 -4.56
CA ILE A 223 9.17 12.19 -5.92
C ILE A 223 8.07 12.71 -6.84
N LEU A 224 6.81 12.37 -6.54
CA LEU A 224 5.63 12.67 -7.34
C LEU A 224 4.91 13.94 -6.89
N GLU A 225 5.28 14.51 -5.74
CA GLU A 225 4.64 15.71 -5.18
C GLU A 225 4.68 16.89 -6.15
N GLY A 226 3.51 17.47 -6.42
CA GLY A 226 3.37 18.60 -7.34
C GLY A 226 3.54 18.26 -8.82
N ARG A 227 3.66 16.98 -9.20
CA ARG A 227 4.01 16.57 -10.57
C ARG A 227 2.90 15.83 -11.32
N ILE A 228 1.87 15.35 -10.62
CA ILE A 228 0.83 14.52 -11.22
C ILE A 228 -0.26 15.40 -11.83
N SER A 229 -0.48 15.31 -13.14
CA SER A 229 -1.62 15.96 -13.76
C SER A 229 -2.91 15.29 -13.29
N ALA A 230 -4.04 15.98 -13.36
CA ALA A 230 -5.31 15.42 -12.90
C ALA A 230 -5.63 14.05 -13.54
N GLY A 231 -5.40 13.90 -14.85
CA GLY A 231 -5.65 12.67 -15.60
C GLY A 231 -4.61 11.56 -15.38
N ASP A 232 -3.49 11.88 -14.72
CA ASP A 232 -2.41 10.94 -14.47
C ASP A 232 -2.61 10.18 -13.15
N LEU A 233 -3.57 10.56 -12.30
CA LEU A 233 -3.99 9.74 -11.17
C LEU A 233 -4.96 8.65 -11.65
N LEU A 234 -4.46 7.43 -11.78
CA LEU A 234 -5.17 6.31 -12.40
C LEU A 234 -6.09 5.61 -11.41
N PHE A 235 -5.57 5.28 -10.23
CA PHE A 235 -6.35 4.62 -9.20
C PHE A 235 -5.85 4.90 -7.78
N ALA A 236 -6.70 4.62 -6.81
CA ALA A 236 -6.36 4.49 -5.40
C ALA A 236 -6.69 3.08 -4.89
N LEU A 237 -5.97 2.62 -3.87
CA LEU A 237 -6.21 1.33 -3.22
C LEU A 237 -6.19 1.51 -1.71
N ALA A 238 -7.29 1.12 -1.07
CA ALA A 238 -7.37 0.97 0.38
C ALA A 238 -7.19 -0.49 0.77
N VAL A 239 -6.34 -0.76 1.75
CA VAL A 239 -6.03 -2.10 2.23
C VAL A 239 -6.57 -2.29 3.63
N LYS A 240 -7.19 -3.45 3.89
CA LYS A 240 -7.43 -3.91 5.25
C LYS A 240 -7.12 -5.41 5.37
N ARG A 241 -6.36 -5.80 6.39
CA ARG A 241 -6.15 -7.23 6.70
C ARG A 241 -7.46 -7.97 6.92
N THR A 242 -8.30 -7.42 7.80
CA THR A 242 -9.63 -7.97 8.11
C THR A 242 -10.66 -6.87 8.04
N MET A 243 -11.78 -7.19 7.40
CA MET A 243 -12.92 -6.28 7.32
C MET A 243 -13.87 -6.54 8.50
N ARG A 244 -14.30 -5.47 9.15
CA ARG A 244 -15.36 -5.46 10.17
C ARG A 244 -16.37 -4.41 9.75
N SER A 245 -17.64 -4.57 10.13
CA SER A 245 -18.72 -3.66 9.73
C SER A 245 -18.42 -2.19 10.04
N ASP A 246 -17.74 -1.90 11.15
CA ASP A 246 -17.32 -0.55 11.56
C ASP A 246 -16.18 0.03 10.70
N ARG A 247 -15.43 -0.82 9.99
CA ARG A 247 -14.24 -0.43 9.20
C ARG A 247 -14.49 -0.31 7.70
N LEU A 248 -15.70 -0.62 7.23
CA LEU A 248 -16.07 -0.58 5.80
C LEU A 248 -16.25 0.85 5.27
N TYR A 249 -16.68 1.76 6.14
CA TYR A 249 -17.12 3.08 5.71
C TYR A 249 -15.99 4.05 5.41
N GLN A 250 -14.80 3.84 5.99
CA GLN A 250 -13.65 4.70 5.69
C GLN A 250 -13.26 4.61 4.20
N PRO A 251 -12.98 3.41 3.63
CA PRO A 251 -12.71 3.30 2.19
C PRO A 251 -13.86 3.81 1.31
N LEU A 252 -15.11 3.55 1.69
CA LEU A 252 -16.28 4.06 0.95
C LEU A 252 -16.33 5.58 0.92
N TYR A 253 -16.11 6.24 2.06
CA TYR A 253 -16.07 7.69 2.15
C TYR A 253 -14.91 8.26 1.34
N GLU A 254 -13.70 7.70 1.50
CA GLU A 254 -12.50 8.09 0.75
C GLU A 254 -12.72 8.00 -0.75
N ALA A 255 -13.31 6.90 -1.22
CA ALA A 255 -13.62 6.68 -2.62
C ALA A 255 -14.59 7.72 -3.18
N ASN A 256 -15.65 8.05 -2.43
CA ASN A 256 -16.61 9.07 -2.83
C ASN A 256 -15.96 10.45 -2.92
N VAL A 257 -15.18 10.84 -1.91
CA VAL A 257 -14.50 12.14 -1.90
C VAL A 257 -13.48 12.24 -3.03
N LEU A 258 -12.61 11.23 -3.21
CA LEU A 258 -11.60 11.25 -4.27
C LEU A 258 -12.23 11.22 -5.66
N LYS A 259 -13.28 10.41 -5.88
CA LYS A 259 -14.00 10.43 -7.17
C LYS A 259 -14.65 11.78 -7.43
N PHE A 260 -15.26 12.39 -6.43
CA PHE A 260 -15.82 13.73 -6.58
C PHE A 260 -14.74 14.77 -6.94
N LEU A 261 -13.59 14.74 -6.27
CA LEU A 261 -12.50 15.67 -6.60
C LEU A 261 -11.95 15.41 -8.01
N VAL A 262 -11.63 14.17 -8.35
CA VAL A 262 -10.96 13.86 -9.63
C VAL A 262 -11.92 13.94 -10.82
N GLN A 263 -13.10 13.32 -10.71
CA GLN A 263 -14.07 13.27 -11.81
C GLN A 263 -14.95 14.53 -11.83
N GLY A 264 -15.35 15.03 -10.66
CA GLY A 264 -16.27 16.17 -10.53
C GLY A 264 -15.60 17.52 -10.61
N ILE A 265 -14.50 17.74 -9.88
CA ILE A 265 -13.78 19.02 -9.86
C ILE A 265 -12.77 19.10 -11.00
N LEU A 266 -11.88 18.10 -11.10
CA LEU A 266 -10.82 18.09 -12.11
C LEU A 266 -11.27 17.56 -13.49
N LYS A 267 -12.52 17.09 -13.61
CA LYS A 267 -13.14 16.62 -14.86
C LYS A 267 -12.40 15.46 -15.54
N GLN A 268 -11.88 14.51 -14.76
CA GLN A 268 -11.13 13.35 -15.26
C GLN A 268 -11.91 12.04 -15.07
N PRO A 269 -12.58 11.49 -16.11
CA PRO A 269 -13.53 10.39 -15.97
C PRO A 269 -12.92 8.98 -15.79
N GLY A 270 -11.59 8.84 -15.74
CA GLY A 270 -10.91 7.54 -15.71
C GLY A 270 -10.53 6.97 -14.33
N PHE A 271 -10.61 7.77 -13.27
CA PHE A 271 -10.11 7.38 -11.95
C PHE A 271 -10.90 6.22 -11.32
N ARG A 272 -10.19 5.21 -10.80
CA ARG A 272 -10.75 4.08 -10.06
C ARG A 272 -10.34 4.09 -8.60
N PHE A 273 -11.20 3.56 -7.73
CA PHE A 273 -10.90 3.30 -6.34
C PHE A 273 -11.13 1.83 -6.04
N TYR A 274 -10.08 1.16 -5.59
CA TYR A 274 -10.08 -0.24 -5.23
C TYR A 274 -9.99 -0.44 -3.72
N ALA A 275 -10.45 -1.60 -3.27
CA ALA A 275 -10.19 -2.08 -1.94
C ALA A 275 -9.58 -3.47 -1.99
N HIS A 276 -8.64 -3.76 -1.10
CA HIS A 276 -8.12 -5.12 -0.89
C HIS A 276 -8.37 -5.57 0.54
N ALA A 277 -8.78 -6.83 0.66
CA ALA A 277 -8.97 -7.52 1.92
C ALA A 277 -8.28 -8.89 1.89
N VAL A 278 -7.49 -9.20 2.93
CA VAL A 278 -6.94 -10.56 3.12
C VAL A 278 -8.05 -11.54 3.50
N SER A 279 -8.99 -11.09 4.34
CA SER A 279 -10.21 -11.82 4.68
C SER A 279 -11.40 -10.88 4.88
N ILE A 280 -12.58 -11.34 4.45
CA ILE A 280 -13.87 -10.66 4.61
C ILE A 280 -14.79 -11.36 5.62
N GLU A 281 -14.28 -12.33 6.38
CA GLU A 281 -15.07 -13.04 7.39
C GLU A 281 -15.72 -12.07 8.40
N GLY A 282 -17.04 -12.18 8.56
CA GLY A 282 -17.80 -11.44 9.59
C GLY A 282 -18.46 -10.13 9.15
N ALA A 283 -18.45 -9.76 7.87
CA ALA A 283 -19.22 -8.63 7.34
C ALA A 283 -19.68 -8.85 5.89
N ASP A 284 -20.84 -8.26 5.51
CA ASP A 284 -21.27 -8.20 4.11
C ASP A 284 -20.51 -7.10 3.33
N VAL A 285 -19.17 -7.25 3.28
CA VAL A 285 -18.28 -6.29 2.62
C VAL A 285 -18.66 -6.12 1.16
N GLN A 286 -19.00 -7.23 0.50
CA GLN A 286 -19.37 -7.24 -0.91
C GLN A 286 -20.62 -6.40 -1.15
N GLY A 287 -21.71 -6.66 -0.40
CA GLY A 287 -22.95 -5.89 -0.50
C GLY A 287 -22.73 -4.39 -0.27
N HIS A 288 -21.95 -4.02 0.74
CA HIS A 288 -21.63 -2.61 1.01
C HIS A 288 -20.80 -1.96 -0.12
N TYR A 289 -19.84 -2.68 -0.71
CA TYR A 289 -18.98 -2.13 -1.78
C TYR A 289 -19.61 -2.16 -3.16
N HIS A 290 -20.81 -2.75 -3.31
CA HIS A 290 -21.67 -2.53 -4.47
C HIS A 290 -22.34 -1.13 -4.49
N ALA A 291 -22.20 -0.33 -3.43
CA ALA A 291 -22.78 1.00 -3.36
C ALA A 291 -22.31 1.90 -4.52
N PRO A 292 -23.23 2.60 -5.20
CA PRO A 292 -22.86 3.60 -6.20
C PRO A 292 -22.11 4.76 -5.56
N SER A 293 -21.27 5.44 -6.35
CA SER A 293 -20.72 6.73 -5.96
C SER A 293 -21.86 7.74 -5.82
N ILE A 294 -21.91 8.44 -4.69
CA ILE A 294 -22.90 9.50 -4.44
C ILE A 294 -22.79 10.57 -5.53
N PHE A 295 -21.58 10.85 -6.00
CA PHE A 295 -21.36 11.80 -7.08
C PHE A 295 -22.04 11.38 -8.39
N SER A 296 -21.92 10.12 -8.83
CA SER A 296 -22.57 9.69 -10.09
C SER A 296 -24.09 9.68 -10.00
N LEU A 297 -24.65 9.42 -8.82
CA LEU A 297 -26.09 9.56 -8.62
C LEU A 297 -26.59 10.99 -8.78
N MET A 298 -25.76 11.99 -8.46
CA MET A 298 -26.13 13.41 -8.55
C MET A 298 -25.95 14.00 -9.95
N THR A 299 -25.03 13.47 -10.76
CA THR A 299 -24.73 14.04 -12.09
C THR A 299 -25.68 13.56 -13.20
N GLY A 300 -26.47 12.52 -12.94
CA GLY A 300 -27.33 11.91 -13.97
C GLY A 300 -26.58 11.07 -15.00
N GLU A 301 -25.27 10.85 -14.80
CA GLU A 301 -24.47 9.90 -15.56
C GLU A 301 -24.85 8.45 -15.22
N ALA A 302 -24.38 7.50 -16.02
CA ALA A 302 -24.56 6.09 -15.71
C ALA A 302 -23.96 5.78 -14.31
N PRO A 303 -24.75 5.25 -13.36
CA PRO A 303 -24.25 5.00 -12.02
C PRO A 303 -23.06 4.04 -12.05
N HIS A 304 -21.97 4.46 -11.42
CA HIS A 304 -20.80 3.62 -11.17
C HIS A 304 -20.59 3.43 -9.67
N ARG A 305 -19.88 2.37 -9.29
CA ARG A 305 -19.63 2.05 -7.87
C ARG A 305 -18.71 3.10 -7.23
N ALA A 306 -18.81 3.29 -5.92
CA ALA A 306 -17.82 4.05 -5.17
C ALA A 306 -16.48 3.29 -5.15
N ILE A 307 -16.52 2.02 -4.74
CA ILE A 307 -15.41 1.06 -4.86
C ILE A 307 -15.60 0.29 -6.16
N ASP A 308 -14.73 0.50 -7.15
CA ASP A 308 -14.86 -0.17 -8.45
C ASP A 308 -14.67 -1.68 -8.34
N ARG A 309 -13.70 -2.10 -7.51
CA ARG A 309 -13.37 -3.52 -7.30
C ARG A 309 -12.89 -3.78 -5.87
N LEU A 310 -13.40 -4.88 -5.29
CA LEU A 310 -12.89 -5.48 -4.06
C LEU A 310 -12.05 -6.70 -4.42
N PHE A 311 -10.76 -6.66 -4.10
CA PHE A 311 -9.86 -7.80 -4.21
C PHE A 311 -9.88 -8.58 -2.90
N VAL A 312 -10.27 -9.85 -2.95
CA VAL A 312 -10.23 -10.76 -1.80
C VAL A 312 -9.23 -11.86 -2.12
N THR A 313 -8.01 -11.66 -1.67
CA THR A 313 -6.94 -12.66 -1.79
C THR A 313 -5.99 -12.52 -0.61
N ASN A 314 -5.55 -13.67 -0.12
CA ASN A 314 -4.52 -13.76 0.90
C ASN A 314 -3.15 -14.13 0.33
N ILE A 315 -3.01 -14.32 -0.99
CA ILE A 315 -1.75 -14.66 -1.65
C ILE A 315 -1.16 -13.38 -2.28
N PRO A 316 0.09 -12.99 -1.95
CA PRO A 316 0.68 -11.76 -2.47
C PRO A 316 0.70 -11.69 -4.00
N SER A 317 1.18 -12.74 -4.67
CA SER A 317 1.30 -12.76 -6.14
C SER A 317 -0.05 -12.55 -6.85
N GLU A 318 -1.14 -13.05 -6.28
CA GLU A 318 -2.50 -12.86 -6.81
C GLU A 318 -2.96 -11.41 -6.73
N LEU A 319 -2.65 -10.68 -5.65
CA LEU A 319 -2.96 -9.25 -5.54
C LEU A 319 -2.18 -8.46 -6.60
N GLY A 320 -0.89 -8.74 -6.77
CA GLY A 320 -0.06 -8.12 -7.80
C GLY A 320 -0.63 -8.37 -9.20
N GLN A 321 -1.00 -9.62 -9.49
CA GLN A 321 -1.63 -9.97 -10.77
C GLN A 321 -2.98 -9.28 -10.96
N ALA A 322 -3.81 -9.22 -9.93
CA ALA A 322 -5.14 -8.62 -10.01
C ALA A 322 -5.06 -7.13 -10.35
N ILE A 323 -4.11 -6.40 -9.75
CA ILE A 323 -3.86 -5.00 -10.09
C ILE A 323 -3.33 -4.85 -11.51
N LEU A 324 -2.38 -5.68 -11.93
CA LEU A 324 -1.86 -5.64 -13.31
C LEU A 324 -2.96 -5.86 -14.36
N ASN A 325 -3.93 -6.71 -14.07
CA ASN A 325 -5.05 -6.98 -14.96
C ASN A 325 -6.02 -5.78 -15.09
N GLU A 326 -6.02 -4.83 -14.16
CA GLU A 326 -6.83 -3.61 -14.26
C GLU A 326 -6.16 -2.52 -15.11
N LEU A 327 -4.83 -2.48 -15.14
CA LEU A 327 -4.07 -1.41 -15.80
C LEU A 327 -4.42 -1.18 -17.28
N PRO A 328 -4.67 -2.20 -18.13
CA PRO A 328 -5.06 -1.98 -19.52
C PRO A 328 -6.32 -1.12 -19.69
N ALA A 329 -7.22 -1.09 -18.70
CA ALA A 329 -8.42 -0.27 -18.73
C ALA A 329 -8.18 1.18 -18.23
N LEU A 330 -7.00 1.47 -17.69
CA LEU A 330 -6.63 2.76 -17.09
C LEU A 330 -5.59 3.53 -17.91
N THR A 331 -4.80 2.84 -18.73
CA THR A 331 -3.63 3.41 -19.45
C THR A 331 -3.89 3.71 -20.90
#